data_AF-A0A1L8QSC5-F1
#
_entry.id   AF-A0A1L8QSC5-F1
#
_cell.length_a   1.000
_cell.length_b   1.000
_cell.length_c   1.000
_cell.angle_alpha   90.00
_cell.angle_beta   90.00
_cell.angle_gamma   90.00
#
_symmetry.space_group_name_H-M   'P 1'
#
loop_
_entity.id
_entity.type
_entity.pdbx_description
1 polymer ?
#
loop_
_entity_poly.entity_id
_entity_poly.type
_entity_poly.pdbx_seq_one_letter_code
_entity_poly.pdbx_strand_id
1 'polypeptide(L)'
;MKFDVSDLKWLREPKNYIITENKIEMMTEPHTDLWQRTYYNFQNDNAPVLQMNTEEKYFSFIVKTEFESNHRFDQCGVVMYLDSENWFKGSVEYENEDFQHLGSVVTNNGYSDWATTVIDASINSMWYRFSRRADDYCIESSIDAFIIVRCAYSTCGKGIV
;
A
#
# COMPACT_ATOMS: atom_id res chain seq x y z
N MET A 1 1.68 -2.34 -16.65
CA MET A 1 0.59 -1.46 -17.12
C MET A 1 1.20 -0.09 -17.36
N LYS A 2 0.81 0.62 -18.43
CA LYS A 2 1.05 2.06 -18.53
C LYS A 2 -0.27 2.74 -18.21
N PHE A 3 -0.26 3.76 -17.37
CA PHE A 3 -1.44 4.54 -17.01
C PHE A 3 -1.14 6.02 -17.22
N ASP A 4 -2.18 6.83 -17.41
CA ASP A 4 -2.07 8.28 -17.43
C ASP A 4 -2.19 8.80 -15.99
N VAL A 5 -1.32 9.73 -15.61
CA VAL A 5 -1.39 10.36 -14.28
C VAL A 5 -2.69 11.14 -14.09
N SER A 6 -3.37 11.54 -15.17
CA SER A 6 -4.70 12.16 -15.08
C SER A 6 -5.81 11.20 -14.63
N ASP A 7 -5.59 9.88 -14.73
CA ASP A 7 -6.55 8.87 -14.29
C ASP A 7 -6.47 8.60 -12.78
N LEU A 8 -5.40 9.07 -12.14
CA LEU A 8 -5.19 8.95 -10.70
C LEU A 8 -6.13 9.87 -9.94
N LYS A 9 -6.69 9.36 -8.84
CA LYS A 9 -7.60 10.07 -7.95
C LYS A 9 -7.22 9.80 -6.51
N TRP A 10 -7.18 10.87 -5.73
CA TRP A 10 -7.07 10.75 -4.29
C TRP A 10 -8.41 10.26 -3.71
N LEU A 11 -8.35 9.23 -2.88
CA LEU A 11 -9.45 8.88 -1.98
C LEU A 11 -9.50 9.85 -0.80
N ARG A 12 -8.32 10.16 -0.23
CA ARG A 12 -8.09 11.15 0.82
C ARG A 12 -6.90 11.99 0.39
N GLU A 13 -7.17 13.19 -0.13
CA GLU A 13 -6.14 14.07 -0.68
C GLU A 13 -5.30 14.68 0.46
N PRO A 14 -3.96 14.54 0.44
CA PRO A 14 -3.10 15.19 1.41
C PRO A 14 -2.97 16.68 1.10
N LYS A 15 -2.65 17.50 2.11
CA LYS A 15 -2.43 18.95 1.92
C LYS A 15 -1.29 19.30 0.98
N ASN A 16 -0.25 18.47 0.92
CA ASN A 16 0.93 18.71 0.11
C ASN A 16 1.23 17.47 -0.75
N TYR A 17 1.14 17.63 -2.06
CA TYR A 17 1.56 16.62 -3.02
C TYR A 17 2.03 17.27 -4.32
N ILE A 18 2.81 16.51 -5.08
CA ILE A 18 3.22 16.83 -6.44
C ILE A 18 3.01 15.58 -7.27
N ILE A 19 2.26 15.70 -8.37
CA ILE A 19 2.11 14.64 -9.36
C ILE A 19 2.73 15.14 -10.67
N THR A 20 3.69 14.38 -11.17
CA THR A 20 4.30 14.55 -12.49
C THR A 20 4.21 13.24 -13.25
N GLU A 21 4.52 13.25 -14.55
CA GLU A 21 4.53 12.04 -15.39
C GLU A 21 5.43 10.92 -14.85
N ASN A 22 6.49 11.26 -14.11
CA ASN A 22 7.52 10.30 -13.68
C ASN A 22 7.63 10.13 -12.16
N LYS A 23 6.98 10.99 -11.37
CA LYS A 23 7.15 11.02 -9.93
C LYS A 23 5.90 11.54 -9.23
N ILE A 24 5.56 10.88 -8.14
CA ILE A 24 4.51 11.28 -7.20
C ILE A 24 5.20 11.51 -5.86
N GLU A 25 4.99 12.69 -5.29
CA GLU A 25 5.45 13.05 -3.96
C GLU A 25 4.23 13.45 -3.13
N MET A 26 4.20 13.03 -1.87
CA MET A 26 3.17 13.44 -0.92
C MET A 26 3.75 13.54 0.49
N MET A 27 3.16 14.41 1.30
CA MET A 27 3.44 14.50 2.73
C MET A 27 2.19 14.10 3.49
N THR A 28 2.31 13.06 4.33
CA THR A 28 1.21 12.58 5.16
C THR A 28 0.92 13.54 6.30
N GLU A 29 -0.36 13.73 6.59
CA GLU A 29 -0.81 14.36 7.81
C GLU A 29 -0.64 13.43 9.02
N PRO A 30 -0.43 14.00 10.23
CA PRO A 30 -0.40 13.21 11.45
C PRO A 30 -1.70 12.41 11.66
N HIS A 31 -1.57 11.26 12.32
CA HIS A 31 -2.72 10.42 12.74
C HIS A 31 -3.55 9.86 11.56
N THR A 32 -2.88 9.55 10.46
CA THR A 32 -3.45 8.87 9.31
C THR A 32 -3.04 7.40 9.28
N ASP A 33 -3.96 6.49 8.98
CA ASP A 33 -3.74 5.04 9.02
C ASP A 33 -4.85 4.27 8.25
N LEU A 34 -4.53 3.00 7.91
CA LEU A 34 -5.47 1.99 7.44
C LEU A 34 -5.38 0.77 8.34
N TRP A 35 -6.41 0.56 9.17
CA TRP A 35 -6.56 -0.60 10.05
C TRP A 35 -8.04 -0.85 10.39
N GLN A 36 -8.44 -2.11 10.43
CA GLN A 36 -9.79 -2.52 10.82
C GLN A 36 -9.79 -3.57 11.93
N ARG A 37 -10.18 -3.14 13.14
CA ARG A 37 -10.65 -3.90 14.32
C ARG A 37 -9.71 -4.92 14.95
N THR A 38 -9.05 -5.74 14.16
CA THR A 38 -8.32 -6.92 14.64
C THR A 38 -7.38 -6.53 15.76
N TYR A 39 -7.47 -7.26 16.88
CA TYR A 39 -6.67 -7.10 18.10
C TYR A 39 -6.83 -5.76 18.85
N TYR A 40 -6.84 -4.62 18.16
CA TYR A 40 -6.85 -3.29 18.75
C TYR A 40 -8.24 -2.64 18.91
N ASN A 41 -9.28 -3.23 18.32
CA ASN A 41 -10.69 -2.79 18.32
C ASN A 41 -10.99 -1.41 17.71
N PHE A 42 -9.99 -0.58 17.43
CA PHE A 42 -10.19 0.67 16.70
C PHE A 42 -10.29 0.43 15.18
N GLN A 43 -10.74 1.47 14.48
CA GLN A 43 -10.77 1.53 13.03
C GLN A 43 -10.14 2.82 12.59
N ASN A 44 -9.17 2.72 11.69
CA ASN A 44 -8.63 3.85 10.96
C ASN A 44 -8.82 3.58 9.48
N ASP A 45 -9.50 4.50 8.84
CA ASP A 45 -9.67 4.50 7.40
C ASP A 45 -9.58 5.97 7.01
N ASN A 46 -8.37 6.51 7.03
CA ASN A 46 -8.09 7.94 6.80
C ASN A 46 -6.72 8.22 6.17
N ALA A 47 -5.94 7.19 5.81
CA ALA A 47 -4.67 7.36 5.10
C ALA A 47 -4.85 7.93 3.69
N PRO A 48 -3.92 8.78 3.21
CA PRO A 48 -3.91 9.19 1.82
C PRO A 48 -3.69 7.98 0.90
N VAL A 49 -4.57 7.83 -0.07
CA VAL A 49 -4.52 6.77 -1.09
C VAL A 49 -4.72 7.42 -2.44
N LEU A 50 -3.74 7.27 -3.31
CA LEU A 50 -3.80 7.67 -4.72
C LEU A 50 -4.00 6.41 -5.55
N GLN A 51 -5.08 6.37 -6.32
CA GLN A 51 -5.53 5.17 -7.01
C GLN A 51 -6.15 5.51 -8.36
N MET A 52 -6.25 4.52 -9.24
CA MET A 52 -7.06 4.56 -10.44
C MET A 52 -7.99 3.35 -10.50
N ASN A 53 -9.06 3.47 -11.28
CA ASN A 53 -10.00 2.37 -11.48
C ASN A 53 -9.60 1.54 -12.69
N THR A 54 -9.67 0.22 -12.59
CA THR A 54 -9.47 -0.67 -13.73
C THR A 54 -10.39 -1.89 -13.70
N GLU A 55 -10.89 -2.28 -14.87
CA GLU A 55 -11.63 -3.53 -15.08
C GLU A 55 -10.72 -4.66 -15.59
N GLU A 56 -9.44 -4.37 -15.79
CA GLU A 56 -8.46 -5.35 -16.24
C GLU A 56 -8.28 -6.44 -15.18
N LYS A 57 -8.53 -7.69 -15.59
CA LYS A 57 -8.39 -8.87 -14.73
C LYS A 57 -6.96 -9.39 -14.67
N TYR A 58 -6.09 -8.91 -15.56
CA TYR A 58 -4.71 -9.34 -15.65
C TYR A 58 -3.81 -8.13 -15.85
N PHE A 59 -3.12 -7.72 -14.81
CA PHE A 59 -2.10 -6.69 -14.92
C PHE A 59 -1.00 -6.88 -13.90
N SER A 60 0.11 -6.23 -14.17
CA SER A 60 1.19 -6.03 -13.22
C SER A 60 1.78 -4.64 -13.44
N PHE A 61 2.16 -3.98 -12.36
CA PHE A 61 3.00 -2.78 -12.41
C PHE A 61 4.05 -2.85 -11.32
N ILE A 62 5.09 -2.05 -11.52
CA ILE A 62 6.20 -1.92 -10.59
C ILE A 62 6.28 -0.45 -10.19
N VAL A 63 6.47 -0.20 -8.91
CA VAL A 63 6.69 1.15 -8.35
C VAL A 63 7.85 1.09 -7.38
N LYS A 64 8.67 2.14 -7.38
CA LYS A 64 9.67 2.38 -6.34
C LYS A 64 9.07 3.38 -5.36
N THR A 65 9.07 3.04 -4.08
CA THR A 65 8.81 4.00 -3.01
C THR A 65 10.13 4.47 -2.43
N GLU A 66 10.17 5.74 -2.04
CA GLU A 66 11.24 6.37 -1.29
C GLU A 66 10.56 7.16 -0.15
N PHE A 67 11.07 7.04 1.07
CA PHE A 67 10.39 7.58 2.26
C PHE A 67 11.39 8.05 3.31
N GLU A 68 11.00 9.09 4.04
CA GLU A 68 11.74 9.67 5.16
C GLU A 68 10.93 9.46 6.46
N SER A 69 10.97 8.23 6.98
CA SER A 69 10.26 7.86 8.20
C SER A 69 11.00 8.41 9.43
N ASN A 70 10.25 9.05 10.32
CA ASN A 70 10.79 9.64 11.55
C ASN A 70 9.95 9.32 12.79
N HIS A 71 8.70 8.88 12.59
CA HIS A 71 7.77 8.54 13.64
C HIS A 71 7.35 7.08 13.55
N ARG A 72 7.25 6.44 14.73
CA ARG A 72 6.77 5.06 14.82
C ARG A 72 5.42 4.93 14.11
N PHE A 73 5.32 3.88 13.29
CA PHE A 73 4.20 3.55 12.41
C PHE A 73 4.07 4.37 11.13
N ASP A 74 5.07 5.20 10.78
CA ASP A 74 5.17 5.79 9.45
C ASP A 74 5.20 4.67 8.40
N GLN A 75 4.35 4.77 7.37
CA GLN A 75 4.15 3.72 6.38
C GLN A 75 4.28 4.25 4.95
N CYS A 76 4.92 3.49 4.07
CA CYS A 76 4.98 3.78 2.64
C CYS A 76 4.93 2.50 1.81
N GLY A 77 4.06 2.45 0.80
CA GLY A 77 3.83 1.22 0.04
C GLY A 77 2.76 1.34 -1.05
N VAL A 78 2.16 0.20 -1.39
CA VAL A 78 1.09 0.06 -2.38
C VAL A 78 -0.18 -0.48 -1.75
N VAL A 79 -1.34 -0.12 -2.30
CA VAL A 79 -2.63 -0.56 -1.81
C VAL A 79 -3.60 -0.80 -2.96
N MET A 80 -4.46 -1.81 -2.82
CA MET A 80 -5.69 -1.98 -3.57
C MET A 80 -6.84 -1.71 -2.60
N TYR A 81 -7.68 -0.73 -2.91
CA TYR A 81 -8.71 -0.25 -1.99
C TYR A 81 -10.08 -0.31 -2.65
N LEU A 82 -10.98 -1.17 -2.16
CA LEU A 82 -12.34 -1.27 -2.70
C LEU A 82 -13.29 -0.39 -1.89
N ASP A 83 -13.28 -0.59 -0.59
CA ASP A 83 -14.09 0.13 0.38
C ASP A 83 -13.45 0.02 1.78
N SER A 84 -14.07 0.66 2.77
CA SER A 84 -13.55 0.71 4.15
C SER A 84 -13.40 -0.66 4.80
N GLU A 85 -14.14 -1.66 4.32
CA GLU A 85 -14.21 -3.01 4.89
C GLU A 85 -13.37 -4.01 4.07
N ASN A 86 -12.89 -3.63 2.87
CA ASN A 86 -12.19 -4.51 1.94
C ASN A 86 -11.05 -3.77 1.21
N TRP A 87 -9.82 -4.02 1.63
CA TRP A 87 -8.61 -3.45 1.03
C TRP A 87 -7.38 -4.33 1.32
N PHE A 88 -6.33 -4.15 0.53
CA PHE A 88 -5.09 -4.93 0.62
C PHE A 88 -3.90 -4.01 0.42
N LYS A 89 -3.06 -3.84 1.45
CA LYS A 89 -1.84 -3.02 1.38
C LYS A 89 -0.59 -3.86 1.60
N GLY A 90 0.52 -3.40 1.03
CA GLY A 90 1.88 -3.87 1.35
C GLY A 90 2.79 -2.68 1.47
N SER A 91 3.54 -2.60 2.58
CA SER A 91 4.31 -1.41 2.95
C SER A 91 5.52 -1.76 3.80
N VAL A 92 6.45 -0.80 3.84
CA VAL A 92 7.41 -0.68 4.93
C VAL A 92 6.73 0.17 6.01
N GLU A 93 6.87 -0.24 7.26
CA GLU A 93 6.33 0.40 8.45
C GLU A 93 7.46 0.60 9.47
N TYR A 94 7.78 1.86 9.75
CA TYR A 94 8.88 2.23 10.63
C TYR A 94 8.58 1.92 12.09
N GLU A 95 9.56 1.37 12.81
CA GLU A 95 9.44 1.10 14.25
C GLU A 95 10.41 1.97 15.06
N ASN A 96 11.71 1.92 14.75
CA ASN A 96 12.76 2.71 15.40
C ASN A 96 14.05 2.74 14.56
N GLU A 97 15.12 3.34 15.09
CA GLU A 97 16.41 3.52 14.41
C GLU A 97 17.15 2.20 14.10
N ASP A 98 16.79 1.09 14.75
CA ASP A 98 17.44 -0.21 14.58
C ASP A 98 16.70 -1.09 13.55
N PHE A 99 15.37 -1.06 13.57
CA PHE A 99 14.57 -1.92 12.68
C PHE A 99 13.22 -1.32 12.29
N GLN A 100 12.66 -1.93 11.24
CA GLN A 100 11.32 -1.64 10.75
C GLN A 100 10.70 -2.91 10.16
N HIS A 101 9.45 -2.79 9.71
CA HIS A 101 8.64 -3.92 9.27
C HIS A 101 8.34 -3.82 7.78
N LEU A 102 8.70 -4.85 7.01
CA LEU A 102 8.12 -5.07 5.70
C LEU A 102 6.93 -6.01 5.89
N GLY A 103 5.73 -5.57 5.50
CA GLY A 103 4.54 -6.35 5.73
C GLY A 103 3.42 -6.09 4.76
N SER A 104 2.31 -6.76 5.04
CA SER A 104 1.06 -6.60 4.32
C SER A 104 -0.12 -6.70 5.26
N VAL A 105 -1.17 -5.95 4.97
CA VAL A 105 -2.45 -6.10 5.64
C VAL A 105 -3.52 -6.41 4.61
N VAL A 106 -4.21 -7.54 4.80
CA VAL A 106 -5.40 -7.92 4.03
C VAL A 106 -6.61 -7.69 4.91
N THR A 107 -7.44 -6.73 4.54
CA THR A 107 -8.67 -6.45 5.25
C THR A 107 -9.83 -7.01 4.47
N ASN A 108 -10.59 -7.90 5.10
CA ASN A 108 -11.78 -8.53 4.53
C ASN A 108 -12.92 -8.45 5.53
N ASN A 109 -14.09 -8.00 5.07
CA ASN A 109 -15.29 -7.85 5.90
C ASN A 109 -15.02 -7.04 7.20
N GLY A 110 -14.18 -6.01 7.12
CA GLY A 110 -13.89 -5.12 8.24
C GLY A 110 -12.94 -5.68 9.30
N TYR A 111 -12.12 -6.68 8.96
CA TYR A 111 -11.09 -7.22 9.85
C TYR A 111 -9.76 -7.33 9.11
N SER A 112 -8.73 -6.69 9.67
CA SER A 112 -7.37 -6.67 9.15
C SER A 112 -6.58 -7.91 9.59
N ASP A 113 -6.00 -8.63 8.62
CA ASP A 113 -4.99 -9.68 8.85
C ASP A 113 -3.62 -9.12 8.46
N TRP A 114 -2.74 -8.96 9.45
CA TRP A 114 -1.41 -8.40 9.28
C TRP A 114 -0.33 -9.49 9.36
N ALA A 115 0.56 -9.49 8.37
CA ALA A 115 1.78 -10.28 8.37
C ALA A 115 2.98 -9.38 8.09
N THR A 116 4.09 -9.65 8.78
CA THR A 116 5.28 -8.82 8.72
C THR A 116 6.57 -9.64 8.88
N THR A 117 7.65 -9.10 8.34
CA THR A 117 9.04 -9.50 8.64
C THR A 117 9.84 -8.27 9.06
N VAL A 118 10.83 -8.47 9.91
CA VAL A 118 11.76 -7.42 10.30
C VAL A 118 12.75 -7.16 9.15
N ILE A 119 13.00 -5.89 8.86
CA ILE A 119 14.06 -5.41 7.97
C ILE A 119 14.85 -4.30 8.67
N ASP A 120 16.03 -3.99 8.15
CA ASP A 120 16.90 -2.95 8.68
C ASP A 120 16.28 -1.54 8.52
N ALA A 121 16.37 -0.70 9.54
CA ALA A 121 15.81 0.67 9.51
C ALA A 121 16.49 1.60 8.49
N SER A 122 17.71 1.28 8.03
CA SER A 122 18.40 2.04 6.99
C SER A 122 17.76 1.94 5.60
N ILE A 123 16.83 0.99 5.41
CA ILE A 123 16.10 0.83 4.15
C ILE A 123 15.07 1.95 4.02
N ASN A 124 15.37 2.95 3.20
CA ASN A 124 14.52 4.12 2.94
C ASN A 124 13.84 4.08 1.54
N SER A 125 13.99 2.96 0.84
CA SER A 125 13.33 2.75 -0.44
C SER A 125 13.00 1.28 -0.65
N MET A 126 11.91 1.00 -1.38
CA MET A 126 11.47 -0.35 -1.66
C MET A 126 10.81 -0.41 -3.04
N TRP A 127 11.16 -1.41 -3.84
CA TRP A 127 10.38 -1.72 -5.03
C TRP A 127 9.21 -2.62 -4.65
N TYR A 128 8.03 -2.32 -5.19
CA TYR A 128 6.86 -3.19 -5.13
C TYR A 128 6.46 -3.60 -6.54
N ARG A 129 6.08 -4.88 -6.69
CA ARG A 129 5.34 -5.35 -7.85
C ARG A 129 3.97 -5.76 -7.38
N PHE A 130 2.95 -5.06 -7.89
CA PHE A 130 1.56 -5.39 -7.63
C PHE A 130 0.99 -6.07 -8.87
N SER A 131 0.40 -7.25 -8.69
CA SER A 131 -0.14 -8.05 -9.78
C SER A 131 -1.55 -8.51 -9.47
N ARG A 132 -2.41 -8.51 -10.49
CA ARG A 132 -3.73 -9.13 -10.47
C ARG A 132 -3.81 -10.27 -11.48
N ARG A 133 -4.41 -11.38 -11.09
CA ARG A 133 -4.77 -12.52 -11.94
C ARG A 133 -6.20 -12.97 -11.59
N ALA A 134 -7.17 -12.53 -12.38
CA ALA A 134 -8.59 -12.66 -12.08
C ALA A 134 -8.94 -12.09 -10.69
N ASP A 135 -9.26 -12.94 -9.73
CA ASP A 135 -9.66 -12.57 -8.37
C ASP A 135 -8.48 -12.64 -7.37
N ASP A 136 -7.30 -13.06 -7.85
CA ASP A 136 -6.08 -13.14 -7.06
C ASP A 136 -5.23 -11.88 -7.23
N TYR A 137 -4.73 -11.37 -6.11
CA TYR A 137 -3.82 -10.24 -6.03
C TYR A 137 -2.53 -10.67 -5.35
N CYS A 138 -1.40 -10.14 -5.81
CA CYS A 138 -0.09 -10.45 -5.26
C CYS A 138 0.73 -9.17 -5.11
N ILE A 139 1.31 -9.00 -3.93
CA ILE A 139 2.33 -8.00 -3.64
C ILE A 139 3.65 -8.72 -3.46
N GLU A 140 4.63 -8.27 -4.23
CA GLU A 140 6.02 -8.66 -4.12
C GLU A 140 6.86 -7.43 -3.83
N SER A 141 7.97 -7.59 -3.12
CA SER A 141 8.90 -6.51 -2.83
C SER A 141 10.32 -6.87 -3.24
N SER A 142 11.15 -5.87 -3.51
CA SER A 142 12.54 -6.07 -3.91
C SER A 142 13.44 -4.97 -3.38
N ILE A 143 14.53 -5.38 -2.72
CA ILE A 143 15.74 -4.57 -2.54
C ILE A 143 16.68 -4.86 -3.71
N ASP A 144 16.93 -6.15 -3.98
CA ASP A 144 17.76 -6.63 -5.09
C ASP A 144 17.02 -7.59 -6.04
N ALA A 145 16.12 -8.43 -5.51
CA ALA A 145 15.28 -9.34 -6.27
C ALA A 145 13.87 -9.43 -5.66
N PHE A 146 12.85 -9.61 -6.53
CA PHE A 146 11.46 -9.71 -6.09
C PHE A 146 11.19 -10.99 -5.31
N ILE A 147 10.66 -10.82 -4.10
CA ILE A 147 10.12 -11.88 -3.24
C ILE A 147 8.65 -11.62 -2.94
N ILE A 148 7.87 -12.68 -2.78
CA ILE A 148 6.45 -12.56 -2.43
C ILE A 148 6.32 -12.07 -0.99
N VAL A 149 5.58 -10.97 -0.82
CA VAL A 149 5.15 -10.48 0.50
C VAL A 149 3.82 -11.13 0.86
N ARG A 150 2.84 -11.11 -0.06
CA ARG A 150 1.50 -11.64 0.20
C ARG A 150 0.73 -11.91 -1.08
N CYS A 151 -0.04 -13.00 -1.08
CA CYS A 151 -1.14 -13.21 -2.03
C CYS A 151 -2.47 -13.11 -1.29
N ALA A 152 -3.46 -12.49 -1.91
CA ALA A 152 -4.80 -12.31 -1.36
C ALA A 152 -5.86 -12.56 -2.43
N TYR A 153 -6.98 -13.13 -2.03
CA TYR A 153 -8.15 -13.33 -2.88
C TYR A 153 -9.18 -12.24 -2.62
N SER A 154 -9.79 -11.69 -3.67
CA SER A 154 -10.91 -10.75 -3.57
C SER A 154 -11.88 -10.94 -4.73
N THR A 155 -13.17 -11.13 -4.42
CA THR A 155 -14.26 -11.38 -5.39
C THR A 155 -14.67 -10.16 -6.21
N CYS A 156 -13.96 -9.03 -6.13
CA CYS A 156 -14.42 -7.79 -6.74
C CYS A 156 -14.09 -7.72 -8.24
N GLY A 157 -15.14 -7.59 -9.06
CA GLY A 157 -15.05 -7.47 -10.53
C GLY A 157 -14.41 -6.17 -11.04
N LYS A 158 -14.22 -5.16 -10.17
CA LYS A 158 -13.51 -3.91 -10.48
C LYS A 158 -12.37 -3.74 -9.47
N GLY A 159 -11.14 -3.69 -9.97
CA GLY A 159 -9.98 -3.45 -9.12
C GLY A 159 -9.73 -1.95 -9.08
N ILE A 160 -9.52 -1.40 -7.90
CA ILE A 160 -9.07 -0.02 -7.74
C ILE A 160 -7.66 -0.10 -7.16
N VAL A 161 -6.67 0.39 -7.91
CA VAL A 161 -5.25 0.29 -7.55
C VAL A 161 -4.55 1.61 -7.74
#